data_AF-A0A7K2DAD9-F1
#
_entry.id   AF-A0A7K2DAD9-F1
#
_cell.length_a   1.000
_cell.length_b   1.000
_cell.length_c   1.000
_cell.angle_alpha   90.00
_cell.angle_beta   90.00
_cell.angle_gamma   90.00
#
_symmetry.space_group_name_H-M   'P 1'
#
loop_
_entity.id
_entity.type
_entity.pdbx_description
1 polymer ?
#
loop_
_entity_poly.entity_id
_entity_poly.type
_entity_poly.pdbx_seq_one_letter_code
_entity_poly.pdbx_strand_id
1 'polypeptide(L)'
;MVLGAGDDPASAGLVELYLEASFVDPYVGLRLADGTLIEPSLESPLDLYLQDDVIRASAIRFVRDLDLETGEATEVGFGEFEIHCYSYEREPPS
;
A
#
# COMPACT_ATOMS: atom_id res chain seq x y z
N MET A 1 -5.20 9.88 -1.46
CA MET A 1 -4.17 10.45 -2.35
C MET A 1 -3.57 9.31 -3.16
N VAL A 2 -3.63 9.35 -4.50
CA VAL A 2 -2.91 8.38 -5.35
C VAL A 2 -1.47 8.87 -5.47
N LEU A 3 -0.50 8.03 -5.13
CA LEU A 3 0.92 8.36 -5.20
C LEU A 3 1.62 7.76 -6.42
N GLY A 4 1.03 6.74 -7.04
CA GLY A 4 1.59 6.11 -8.24
C GLY A 4 0.55 5.36 -9.06
N ALA A 5 0.89 5.11 -10.32
CA ALA A 5 0.13 4.26 -11.21
C ALA A 5 1.11 3.38 -12.03
N GLY A 6 0.67 2.18 -12.38
CA GLY A 6 1.41 1.22 -13.19
C GLY A 6 0.49 0.19 -13.81
N ASP A 7 1.06 -0.85 -14.40
CA ASP A 7 0.30 -1.93 -15.03
C ASP A 7 0.52 -3.24 -14.26
N ASP A 8 -0.55 -3.99 -14.01
CA ASP A 8 -0.46 -5.37 -13.55
C ASP A 8 0.22 -6.22 -14.63
N PRO A 9 1.35 -6.88 -14.35
CA PRO A 9 2.06 -7.66 -15.35
C PRO A 9 1.26 -8.85 -15.90
N ALA A 10 0.25 -9.34 -15.17
CA ALA A 10 -0.57 -10.47 -15.60
C ALA A 10 -1.69 -10.06 -16.58
N SER A 11 -2.38 -8.95 -16.30
CA SER A 11 -3.53 -8.48 -17.09
C SER A 11 -3.24 -7.29 -18.01
N ALA A 12 -2.09 -6.62 -17.83
CA ALA A 12 -1.81 -5.28 -18.38
C ALA A 12 -2.88 -4.23 -17.98
N GLY A 13 -3.63 -4.49 -16.91
CA GLY A 13 -4.62 -3.57 -16.36
C GLY A 13 -3.96 -2.51 -15.49
N LEU A 14 -4.55 -1.31 -15.45
CA LEU A 14 -4.12 -0.24 -14.57
C LEU A 14 -4.14 -0.69 -13.10
N VAL A 15 -3.07 -0.37 -12.38
CA VAL A 15 -2.95 -0.47 -10.93
C VAL A 15 -2.59 0.90 -10.38
N GLU A 16 -3.35 1.38 -9.40
CA GLU A 16 -3.07 2.61 -8.68
C GLU A 16 -2.59 2.31 -7.26
N LEU A 17 -1.52 2.98 -6.85
CA LEU A 17 -0.94 2.88 -5.51
C LEU A 17 -1.36 4.06 -4.65
N TYR A 18 -1.89 3.74 -3.47
CA TYR A 18 -2.14 4.65 -2.38
C TYR A 18 -1.12 4.36 -1.28
N LEU A 19 -0.46 5.38 -0.76
CA LEU A 19 0.48 5.21 0.34
C LEU A 19 0.32 6.39 1.31
N GLU A 20 0.34 6.08 2.59
CA GLU A 20 0.54 7.04 3.66
C GLU A 20 1.71 6.54 4.50
N ALA A 21 2.88 7.13 4.28
CA ALA A 21 4.09 6.79 5.03
C ALA A 21 4.09 7.60 6.33
N SER A 22 3.38 7.08 7.34
CA SER A 22 3.32 7.63 8.70
C SER A 22 4.07 6.74 9.68
N PHE A 23 4.68 7.34 10.72
CA PHE A 23 5.29 6.60 11.83
C PHE A 23 4.26 6.14 12.87
N VAL A 24 2.99 6.53 12.74
CA VAL A 24 1.91 6.13 13.65
C VAL A 24 1.13 4.99 13.03
N ASP A 25 0.35 5.27 11.99
CA ASP A 25 -0.48 4.31 11.29
C ASP A 25 -0.19 4.39 9.79
N PRO A 26 0.86 3.71 9.30
CA PRO A 26 1.14 3.69 7.88
C PRO A 26 0.06 2.92 7.11
N TYR A 27 -0.17 3.32 5.87
CA TYR A 27 -1.13 2.68 4.99
C TYR A 27 -0.53 2.47 3.60
N VAL A 28 -0.84 1.33 2.98
CA VAL A 28 -0.59 1.07 1.56
C VAL A 28 -1.82 0.41 0.96
N GLY A 29 -2.28 0.84 -0.21
CA GLY A 29 -3.42 0.24 -0.89
C GLY A 29 -3.17 0.16 -2.39
N LEU A 30 -3.66 -0.92 -3.01
CA LEU A 30 -3.62 -1.13 -4.46
C LEU A 30 -5.03 -1.17 -5.00
N ARG A 31 -5.35 -0.30 -5.96
CA ARG A 31 -6.61 -0.35 -6.70
C ARG A 31 -6.37 -0.92 -8.09
N LEU A 32 -7.04 -2.01 -8.40
CA LEU A 32 -7.01 -2.65 -9.71
C LEU A 32 -7.99 -1.98 -10.68
N ALA A 33 -7.81 -2.24 -11.98
CA ALA A 33 -8.64 -1.67 -13.04
C ALA A 33 -10.14 -1.98 -12.92
N ASP A 34 -10.51 -3.10 -12.30
CA ASP A 34 -11.92 -3.47 -12.05
C ASP A 34 -12.52 -2.79 -10.81
N GLY A 35 -11.74 -1.95 -10.11
CA GLY A 35 -12.14 -1.25 -8.89
C GLY A 35 -11.85 -2.03 -7.61
N THR A 36 -11.36 -3.27 -7.69
CA THR A 36 -10.95 -4.05 -6.51
C THR A 36 -9.87 -3.29 -5.75
N LEU A 37 -10.09 -3.10 -4.45
CA LEU A 37 -9.12 -2.52 -3.52
C LEU A 37 -8.48 -3.64 -2.70
N ILE A 38 -7.14 -3.68 -2.74
CA ILE A 38 -6.31 -4.61 -1.99
C ILE A 38 -5.53 -3.82 -0.95
N GLU A 39 -5.68 -4.19 0.32
CA GLU A 39 -5.21 -3.43 1.47
C GLU A 39 -4.59 -4.36 2.51
N PRO A 40 -3.82 -3.86 3.49
CA PRO A 40 -3.24 -4.65 4.56
C PRO A 40 -4.35 -5.04 5.54
N SER A 41 -4.25 -6.25 6.11
CA SER A 41 -5.15 -6.68 7.17
C SER A 41 -5.02 -5.81 8.43
N LEU A 42 -6.15 -5.46 9.06
CA LEU A 42 -6.14 -4.78 10.36
C LEU A 42 -5.57 -5.66 11.49
N GLU A 43 -5.49 -6.98 11.29
CA GLU A 43 -4.95 -7.91 12.28
C GLU A 43 -3.41 -7.96 12.27
N SER A 44 -2.75 -7.31 11.31
CA SER A 44 -1.30 -7.31 11.16
C SER A 44 -0.80 -5.91 10.85
N PRO A 45 -0.15 -5.22 11.80
CA PRO A 45 0.36 -3.88 11.57
C PRO A 45 1.39 -3.87 10.43
N LEU A 46 1.38 -2.79 9.66
CA LEU A 46 2.38 -2.53 8.63
C LEU A 46 3.68 -2.04 9.26
N ASP A 47 4.72 -2.84 9.19
CA ASP A 47 6.07 -2.43 9.57
C ASP A 47 6.79 -1.81 8.36
N LEU A 48 6.88 -0.48 8.35
CA LEU A 48 7.64 0.26 7.33
C LEU A 48 9.10 0.45 7.78
N TYR A 49 10.02 0.22 6.85
CA TYR A 49 11.44 0.49 7.03
C TYR A 49 11.93 1.45 5.96
N LEU A 50 12.65 2.49 6.37
CA LEU A 50 13.38 3.38 5.47
C LEU A 50 14.87 3.03 5.53
N GLN A 51 15.44 2.61 4.41
CA GLN A 51 16.86 2.33 4.27
C GLN A 51 17.35 2.76 2.89
N ASP A 52 18.45 3.52 2.86
CA ASP A 52 19.10 3.98 1.62
C ASP A 52 18.12 4.64 0.63
N ASP A 53 17.27 5.54 1.14
CA ASP A 53 16.22 6.24 0.37
C ASP A 53 15.14 5.32 -0.24
N VAL A 54 14.94 4.15 0.36
CA VAL A 54 13.92 3.21 -0.07
C VAL A 54 13.03 2.83 1.11
N ILE A 55 11.72 3.03 0.95
CA ILE A 55 10.69 2.56 1.88
C ILE A 55 10.33 1.13 1.50
N ARG A 56 10.41 0.22 2.46
CA ARG A 56 10.09 -1.21 2.30
C ARG A 56 9.11 -1.67 3.35
N ALA A 57 8.26 -2.61 2.97
CA ALA A 57 7.53 -3.47 3.89
C ALA A 57 7.38 -4.84 3.26
N SER A 58 7.51 -5.88 4.07
CA SER A 58 7.53 -7.29 3.65
C SER A 58 6.59 -8.11 4.49
N ALA A 59 6.22 -9.30 4.01
CA ALA A 59 5.29 -10.20 4.69
C ALA A 59 3.95 -9.54 5.05
N ILE A 60 3.51 -8.58 4.24
CA ILE A 60 2.24 -7.87 4.40
C ILE A 60 1.13 -8.86 4.07
N ARG A 61 0.21 -9.09 5.01
CA ARG A 61 -1.01 -9.84 4.72
C ARG A 61 -1.99 -8.91 4.01
N PHE A 62 -2.20 -9.13 2.72
CA PHE A 62 -3.15 -8.40 1.92
C PHE A 62 -4.54 -9.04 1.94
N VAL A 63 -5.55 -8.19 1.99
CA VAL A 63 -6.97 -8.52 2.01
C VAL A 63 -7.72 -7.66 0.99
N ARG A 64 -8.95 -8.07 0.69
CA ARG A 64 -9.94 -7.28 -0.05
C ARG A 64 -11.27 -7.29 0.69
N ASP A 65 -12.18 -6.42 0.28
CA ASP A 65 -13.53 -6.30 0.86
C ASP A 65 -13.47 -6.05 2.38
N LEU A 66 -12.49 -5.27 2.85
CA LEU A 66 -12.28 -4.97 4.26
C LEU A 66 -13.40 -4.07 4.80
N ASP A 67 -14.13 -4.57 5.78
CA ASP A 67 -15.07 -3.79 6.59
C ASP A 67 -14.32 -3.17 7.77
N LEU A 68 -14.25 -1.84 7.81
CA LEU A 68 -13.53 -1.11 8.86
C LEU A 68 -14.27 -1.10 10.21
N GLU A 69 -15.57 -1.39 10.24
CA GLU A 69 -16.35 -1.46 11.48
C GLU A 69 -16.18 -2.82 12.16
N THR A 70 -16.14 -3.90 11.37
CA THR A 70 -16.10 -5.27 11.88
C THR A 70 -14.70 -5.90 11.82
N GLY A 71 -13.84 -5.42 10.92
CA GLY A 71 -12.55 -6.01 10.60
C GLY A 71 -12.64 -7.23 9.68
N GLU A 72 -13.84 -7.62 9.23
CA GLU A 72 -14.01 -8.74 8.30
C GLU A 72 -13.42 -8.40 6.94
N ALA A 73 -12.71 -9.36 6.34
CA ALA A 73 -12.12 -9.21 5.01
C ALA A 73 -11.84 -10.58 4.38
N THR A 74 -11.62 -10.60 3.07
CA THR A 74 -11.16 -11.80 2.34
C THR A 74 -9.65 -11.75 2.15
N GLU A 75 -8.92 -12.75 2.62
CA GLU A 75 -7.47 -12.86 2.39
C GLU A 75 -7.17 -13.05 0.90
N VAL A 76 -6.24 -12.24 0.40
CA VAL A 76 -5.71 -12.31 -0.97
C VAL A 76 -4.36 -13.05 -0.98
N GLY A 77 -3.54 -12.83 0.05
CA GLY A 77 -2.26 -13.50 0.24
C GLY A 77 -1.23 -12.60 0.91
N PHE A 78 0.04 -13.00 0.82
CA PHE A 78 1.15 -12.23 1.35
C PHE A 78 1.90 -11.52 0.23
N GLY A 79 2.40 -10.31 0.51
CA GLY A 79 3.20 -9.55 -0.43
C GLY A 79 4.20 -8.61 0.25
N GLU A 80 4.89 -7.85 -0.57
CA GLU A 80 5.87 -6.85 -0.17
C GLU A 80 5.82 -5.68 -1.14
N PHE A 81 6.35 -4.53 -0.72
CA PHE A 81 6.57 -3.40 -1.61
C PHE A 81 7.92 -2.76 -1.37
N GLU A 82 8.43 -2.14 -2.43
CA GLU A 82 9.63 -1.33 -2.42
C GLU A 82 9.34 0.00 -3.14
N ILE A 83 9.58 1.12 -2.46
CA ILE A 83 9.36 2.47 -2.99
C ILE A 83 10.66 3.24 -2.92
N HIS A 84 11.22 3.56 -4.09
CA HIS A 84 12.42 4.38 -4.21
C HIS A 84 12.06 5.87 -4.13
N CYS A 85 12.58 6.55 -3.10
CA CYS A 85 12.37 7.97 -2.89
C CYS A 85 13.55 8.76 -3.47
N TYR A 86 13.37 9.35 -4.67
CA TYR A 86 14.45 10.11 -5.33
C TYR A 86 14.58 11.56 -4.84
N SER A 87 13.54 12.09 -4.20
CA SER A 87 13.51 13.46 -3.68
C SER A 87 12.55 13.56 -2.50
N TYR A 88 12.83 14.48 -1.57
CA TYR A 88 11.98 14.74 -0.41
C TYR A 88 11.65 16.23 -0.33
N GLU A 89 10.38 16.55 -0.15
CA GLU A 89 9.96 17.89 0.25
C GLU A 89 10.07 18.02 1.77
N ARG A 90 10.82 19.01 2.24
CA ARG A 90 11.06 19.22 3.68
C ARG A 90 10.10 20.24 4.30
N GLU A 91 9.40 20.99 3.47
CA GLU A 91 8.43 21.98 3.93
C GLU A 91 7.03 21.36 3.88
N PRO A 92 6.18 21.56 4.90
CA PRO A 92 4.79 21.13 4.83
C PRO A 92 4.09 21.86 3.67
N PRO A 93 3.13 21.21 2.97
CA PRO A 93 2.38 21.86 1.91
C PRO A 93 1.70 23.13 2.42
N SER A 94 1.86 24.23 1.67
CA SER A 94 1.34 25.57 1.98
C SER A 94 -0.16 25.70 1.72
#